data_AF-A0A2V5LW86-F1
#
_entry.id   AF-A0A2V5LW86-F1
#
_cell.length_a   1.000
_cell.length_b   1.000
_cell.length_c   1.000
_cell.angle_alpha   90.00
_cell.angle_beta   90.00
_cell.angle_gamma   90.00
#
_symmetry.space_group_name_H-M   'P 1'
#
loop_
_entity.id
_entity.type
_entity.pdbx_description
1 polymer ?
#
loop_
_entity_poly.entity_id
_entity_poly.type
_entity_poly.pdbx_seq_one_letter_code
_entity_poly.pdbx_strand_id
1 'polypeptide(L)' 'RRIVAWAKIGDELKKGDRFGMIRFGSRTELYLPLNAELLVKTGDHVFGGSTIIARLSDS' A
#
# COMPACT_ATOMS: atom_id res chain seq x y z
N ARG A 1 -0.18 -5.86 -6.45
CA ARG A 1 -1.36 -6.19 -7.30
C ARG A 1 -2.64 -5.85 -6.54
N ARG A 2 -3.44 -4.91 -7.04
CA ARG A 2 -4.64 -4.37 -6.35
C ARG A 2 -5.93 -5.17 -6.61
N ILE A 3 -5.92 -6.10 -7.56
CA ILE A 3 -7.04 -7.00 -7.85
C ILE A 3 -6.51 -8.42 -7.82
N VAL A 4 -7.22 -9.30 -7.12
CA VAL A 4 -6.95 -10.74 -7.06
C VAL A 4 -8.19 -11.45 -7.62
N ALA A 5 -8.07 -12.01 -8.82
CA ALA A 5 -9.08 -12.92 -9.34
C ALA A 5 -8.75 -14.32 -8.83
N TRP A 6 -9.71 -14.97 -8.17
CA TRP A 6 -9.57 -16.36 -7.73
C TRP A 6 -10.20 -17.33 -8.75
N ALA A 7 -11.24 -16.88 -9.44
CA ALA A 7 -11.93 -17.66 -10.46
C ALA A 7 -11.04 -17.92 -11.69
N LYS A 8 -11.25 -19.08 -12.30
CA LYS A 8 -10.59 -19.56 -13.53
C LYS A 8 -11.58 -19.68 -14.67
N ILE A 9 -11.05 -19.80 -15.89
CA ILE A 9 -11.87 -20.04 -17.08
C ILE A 9 -12.57 -21.41 -16.91
N GLY A 10 -13.88 -21.42 -17.12
CA GLY A 10 -14.72 -22.60 -16.97
C GLY A 10 -15.38 -22.76 -15.60
N ASP A 11 -15.07 -21.89 -14.62
CA ASP A 11 -15.75 -21.91 -13.33
C ASP A 11 -17.20 -21.43 -13.49
N GLU A 12 -18.16 -22.24 -13.02
CA GLU A 12 -19.55 -21.80 -12.81
C GLU A 12 -19.68 -21.18 -11.42
N LEU A 13 -20.18 -19.95 -11.35
CA LEU A 13 -20.39 -19.21 -10.11
C LEU A 13 -21.89 -19.02 -9.84
N LYS A 14 -22.30 -19.27 -8.60
CA LYS A 14 -23.66 -19.01 -8.12
C LYS A 14 -23.78 -17.58 -7.62
N LYS A 15 -25.02 -17.10 -7.53
CA LYS A 15 -25.30 -15.77 -6.96
C LYS A 15 -24.78 -15.71 -5.52
N GLY A 16 -23.89 -14.76 -5.26
CA GLY A 16 -23.24 -14.57 -3.96
C GLY A 16 -21.81 -15.13 -3.86
N ASP A 17 -21.36 -15.88 -4.87
CA ASP A 17 -19.98 -16.39 -4.89
C ASP A 17 -18.96 -15.28 -5.12
N ARG A 18 -17.81 -15.40 -4.46
CA ARG A 18 -16.74 -14.41 -4.56
C ARG A 18 -15.84 -14.73 -5.75
N PHE A 19 -15.93 -13.94 -6.81
CA PHE A 19 -15.05 -14.03 -7.99
C PHE A 19 -13.59 -13.68 -7.66
N GLY A 20 -13.40 -12.73 -6.76
CA GLY A 20 -12.11 -12.13 -6.48
C GLY A 20 -12.22 -11.08 -5.39
N MET A 21 -11.12 -10.36 -5.18
CA MET A 21 -11.04 -9.28 -4.21
C MET A 21 -10.28 -8.10 -4.79
N ILE A 22 -10.89 -6.92 -4.67
CA ILE A 22 -10.20 -5.65 -4.84
C ILE A 22 -9.46 -5.35 -3.54
N ARG A 23 -8.14 -5.47 -3.56
CA ARG A 23 -7.26 -5.03 -2.47
C ARG A 23 -7.06 -3.53 -2.64
N PHE A 24 -7.87 -2.75 -1.94
CA PHE A 24 -7.59 -1.32 -1.75
C PHE A 24 -6.28 -1.19 -0.99
N GLY A 25 -5.22 -0.80 -1.69
CA GLY A 25 -3.95 -0.46 -1.07
C GLY A 25 -3.87 1.05 -0.90
N SER A 26 -3.79 1.53 0.34
CA SER A 26 -3.38 2.89 0.66
C SER A 26 -1.90 3.04 0.30
N ARG A 27 -1.63 3.51 -0.93
CA ARG A 27 -0.31 4.03 -1.26
C ARG A 27 -0.33 5.51 -0.97
N THR A 28 0.51 5.92 -0.03
CA THR A 28 0.78 7.33 0.23
C THR A 28 2.15 7.64 -0.34
N GLU A 29 2.22 8.63 -1.22
CA GLU A 29 3.47 9.20 -1.72
C GLU A 29 3.74 10.50 -0.97
N LEU A 30 5.00 10.73 -0.60
CA LEU A 30 5.40 11.86 0.22
C LEU A 30 6.54 12.59 -0.47
N TYR A 31 6.35 13.89 -0.68
CA TYR A 31 7.35 14.78 -1.25
C TYR A 31 8.04 15.49 -0.10
N LEU A 32 9.34 15.28 0.03
CA LEU A 32 10.14 15.83 1.12
C LEU A 32 11.17 16.82 0.55
N PRO A 33 11.51 17.89 1.29
CA PRO A 33 12.67 18.72 0.98
C PRO A 33 13.96 17.90 0.87
N LEU A 34 14.91 18.36 0.06
CA LEU A 34 16.19 17.65 -0.17
C LEU A 34 17.07 17.56 1.08
N ASN A 35 16.87 18.47 2.05
CA ASN A 35 17.58 18.48 3.33
C ASN A 35 16.88 17.65 4.42
N ALA A 36 15.74 17.00 4.13
CA ALA A 36 15.08 16.16 5.11
C ALA A 36 15.93 14.92 5.45
N GLU A 37 16.02 14.60 6.74
CA GLU A 37 16.67 13.37 7.21
C GLU A 37 15.69 12.21 7.13
N LEU A 38 15.97 11.19 6.30
CA LEU A 38 15.16 9.98 6.22
C LEU A 38 15.45 9.04 7.39
N LEU A 39 14.39 8.57 8.06
CA LEU A 39 14.48 7.66 9.22
C LEU A 39 14.05 6.23 8.90
N VAL A 40 13.68 5.96 7.66
CA VAL A 40 13.29 4.63 7.16
C VAL A 40 14.04 4.31 5.88
N LYS A 41 14.13 3.02 5.56
CA LYS A 41 14.74 2.52 4.32
C LYS A 41 13.79 1.63 3.54
N THR A 42 14.15 1.36 2.29
CA THR A 42 13.39 0.44 1.43
C THR A 42 13.34 -0.95 2.08
N GLY A 43 12.14 -1.51 2.17
CA GLY A 43 11.88 -2.82 2.79
C GLY A 43 11.42 -2.75 4.24
N ASP A 44 11.49 -1.59 4.90
CA ASP A 44 10.95 -1.44 6.24
C ASP A 44 9.43 -1.57 6.25
N HIS A 45 8.92 -2.26 7.27
CA HIS A 45 7.49 -2.29 7.56
C HIS A 45 7.08 -1.01 8.30
N VAL A 46 6.16 -0.24 7.71
CA VAL A 46 5.67 1.03 8.26
C VAL A 46 4.17 0.98 8.52
N PHE A 47 3.73 1.74 9.51
CA PHE A 47 2.33 1.91 9.87
C PHE A 47 1.92 3.38 9.67
N GLY A 48 0.83 3.58 8.93
CA GLY A 48 0.30 4.91 8.67
C GLY A 48 -0.11 5.61 9.97
N GLY A 49 0.30 6.87 10.13
CA GLY A 49 -0.04 7.70 11.29
C GLY A 49 0.80 7.46 12.54
N SER A 50 1.73 6.49 12.55
CA SER A 50 2.59 6.22 13.72
C SER A 50 4.07 6.06 13.40
N THR A 51 4.43 5.50 12.25
CA THR A 51 5.84 5.40 11.86
C THR A 51 6.37 6.77 11.45
N ILE A 52 7.38 7.26 12.16
CA ILE A 52 8.13 8.46 11.77
C ILE A 52 9.04 8.10 10.60
N ILE A 53 8.84 8.74 9.44
CA ILE A 53 9.58 8.44 8.21
C ILE A 53 10.74 9.40 7.92
N ALA A 54 10.65 10.63 8.42
CA ALA A 54 11.62 11.68 8.17
C ALA A 54 11.55 12.77 9.24
N ARG A 55 12.65 13.47 9.45
CA ARG A 55 12.71 14.74 10.19
C ARG A 55 12.96 15.87 9.21
N LEU A 56 12.17 16.93 9.34
CA LEU A 56 12.41 18.16 8.60
C LEU A 56 13.49 18.95 9.36
N SER A 57 14.49 19.45 8.65
CA SER A 57 15.42 20.41 9.23
C SER A 57 14.78 21.78 9.27
N ASP A 58 14.99 22.51 10.36
CA ASP A 58 14.64 23.93 10.42
C ASP A 58 15.44 24.68 9.35
N SER A 59 14.75 25.55 8.60
CA SER A 59 15.36 26.42 7.57
C SER A 59 16.02 27.63 8.19
#